data_AF-A0A402BLI5-F1
#
_entry.id   AF-A0A402BLI5-F1
#
_cell.length_a   1.000
_cell.length_b   1.000
_cell.length_c   1.000
_cell.angle_alpha   90.00
_cell.angle_beta   90.00
_cell.angle_gamma   90.00
#
_symmetry.space_group_name_H-M   'P 1'
#
loop_
_entity.id
_entity.type
_entity.pdbx_description
1 polymer ?
#
loop_
_entity_poly.entity_id
_entity_poly.type
_entity_poly.pdbx_seq_one_letter_code
_entity_poly.pdbx_strand_id
1 'polypeptide(L)'
;MITTFQTVAAHLAEVTAEQIGRCHRITDFQAKPVVDFYKVENERGDLNADGEILEYEVRYEAELGFSCTCKSGQYGFHNVHHASGVCKHVRWSVAAAIEERQAMQEIAHKQAAEEEARRQDLEAGTRPHRLEIAGREATPREYARVMAAQGTPPTEAEIKRDQKCYAPKPFKII
;
A
#
# COMPACT_ATOMS: atom_id res chain seq x y z
N MET A 1 10.16 -36.17 -2.61
CA MET A 1 9.13 -35.56 -1.74
C MET A 1 9.17 -34.07 -2.03
N ILE A 2 8.07 -33.46 -2.45
CA ILE A 2 8.04 -32.03 -2.80
C ILE A 2 7.99 -31.22 -1.51
N THR A 3 8.97 -30.34 -1.30
CA THR A 3 8.98 -29.46 -0.12
C THR A 3 7.96 -28.34 -0.33
N THR A 4 6.95 -28.29 0.54
CA THR A 4 5.89 -27.28 0.44
C THR A 4 6.28 -25.98 1.13
N PHE A 5 5.61 -24.89 0.77
CA PHE A 5 5.76 -23.60 1.47
C PHE A 5 5.53 -23.73 2.98
N GLN A 6 4.52 -24.50 3.40
CA GLN A 6 4.18 -24.70 4.82
C GLN A 6 5.29 -25.44 5.57
N THR A 7 5.92 -26.43 4.93
CA THR A 7 7.04 -27.17 5.50
C THR A 7 8.21 -26.23 5.78
N VAL A 8 8.56 -25.34 4.85
CA VAL A 8 9.64 -24.36 5.06
C VAL A 8 9.25 -23.35 6.14
N ALA A 9 8.01 -22.86 6.12
CA ALA A 9 7.51 -21.88 7.07
C ALA A 9 7.59 -22.35 8.54
N ALA A 10 7.42 -23.64 8.80
CA ALA A 10 7.57 -24.23 10.14
C ALA A 10 8.99 -24.15 10.72
N HIS A 11 10.00 -23.85 9.89
CA HIS A 11 11.42 -23.85 10.27
C HIS A 11 12.09 -22.48 10.04
N LEU A 12 11.34 -21.39 10.26
CA LEU A 12 11.82 -20.01 10.11
C LEU A 12 12.28 -19.34 11.41
N ALA A 13 12.21 -20.03 12.55
CA ALA A 13 12.54 -19.45 13.85
C ALA A 13 13.98 -18.90 13.96
N GLU A 14 14.88 -19.36 13.09
CA GLU A 14 16.29 -18.93 13.04
C GLU A 14 16.55 -17.74 12.10
N VAL A 15 15.54 -17.31 11.32
CA VAL A 15 15.71 -16.26 10.32
C VAL A 15 15.58 -14.88 10.98
N THR A 16 16.61 -14.04 10.84
CA THR A 16 16.63 -12.69 11.43
C THR A 16 16.08 -11.64 10.47
N ALA A 17 15.69 -10.47 11.00
CA ALA A 17 15.21 -9.35 10.20
C ALA A 17 16.26 -8.86 9.19
N GLU A 18 17.55 -8.89 9.55
CA GLU A 18 18.63 -8.51 8.64
C GLU A 18 18.78 -9.50 7.47
N GLN A 19 18.48 -10.78 7.69
CA GLN A 19 18.47 -11.79 6.63
C GLN A 19 17.27 -11.62 5.71
N ILE A 20 16.12 -11.23 6.27
CA ILE A 20 14.92 -10.90 5.48
C ILE A 20 15.17 -9.64 4.63
N GLY A 21 15.83 -8.62 5.19
CA GLY A 21 16.16 -7.38 4.48
C GLY A 21 17.10 -7.53 3.27
N ARG A 22 17.74 -8.69 3.12
CA ARG A 22 18.57 -9.07 1.95
C ARG A 22 17.77 -9.76 0.83
N CYS A 23 16.45 -9.89 1.01
CA CYS A 23 15.56 -10.51 0.04
C CYS A 23 14.75 -9.43 -0.66
N HIS A 24 14.68 -9.51 -1.99
CA HIS A 24 13.90 -8.59 -2.81
C HIS A 24 12.97 -9.38 -3.72
N ARG A 25 11.66 -9.08 -3.64
CA ARG A 25 10.69 -9.65 -4.58
C ARG A 25 10.78 -8.94 -5.93
N ILE A 26 10.86 -9.73 -6.99
CA ILE A 26 10.83 -9.27 -8.37
C ILE A 26 9.65 -9.93 -9.07
N THR A 27 8.81 -9.10 -9.67
CA THR A 27 7.72 -9.54 -10.53
C THR A 27 8.16 -9.49 -11.98
N ASP A 28 8.28 -10.65 -12.62
CA ASP A 28 8.60 -10.73 -14.04
C ASP A 28 7.35 -10.53 -14.89
N PHE A 29 7.18 -9.33 -15.44
CA PHE A 29 6.08 -9.00 -16.35
C PHE A 29 6.31 -9.50 -17.78
N GLN A 30 7.53 -9.93 -18.14
CA GLN A 30 7.84 -10.48 -19.46
C GLN A 30 7.49 -11.98 -19.54
N ALA A 31 7.62 -12.70 -18.43
CA ALA A 31 7.16 -14.07 -18.31
C ALA A 31 5.63 -14.18 -18.51
N LYS A 32 5.20 -15.25 -19.19
CA LYS A 32 3.78 -15.61 -19.35
C LYS A 32 3.58 -17.05 -18.85
N PRO A 33 2.87 -17.28 -17.72
CA PRO A 33 2.23 -16.29 -16.85
C PRO A 33 3.24 -15.39 -16.12
N VAL A 34 2.76 -14.26 -15.57
CA VAL A 34 3.59 -13.40 -14.70
C VAL A 34 4.06 -14.23 -13.52
N VAL A 35 5.38 -14.25 -13.28
CA VAL A 35 5.98 -15.05 -12.21
C VAL A 35 6.69 -14.13 -11.23
N ASP A 36 6.34 -14.25 -9.96
CA ASP A 36 7.08 -13.64 -8.87
C ASP A 36 8.24 -14.55 -8.46
N PHE A 37 9.41 -13.95 -8.28
CA PHE A 37 10.58 -14.63 -7.73
C PHE A 37 11.31 -13.71 -6.75
N TYR A 38 12.13 -14.29 -5.88
CA TYR A 38 12.93 -13.53 -4.94
C TYR A 38 14.39 -13.56 -5.35
N LYS A 39 15.04 -12.41 -5.32
CA LYS A 39 16.49 -12.32 -5.32
C LYS A 39 16.98 -12.21 -3.89
N VAL A 40 18.00 -13.01 -3.56
CA VAL A 40 18.55 -13.10 -2.21
C VAL A 40 20.04 -12.86 -2.29
N GLU A 41 20.51 -11.80 -1.64
CA GLU A 41 21.94 -11.49 -1.56
C GLU A 41 22.69 -12.57 -0.76
N ASN A 42 23.95 -12.78 -1.11
CA ASN A 42 24.81 -13.65 -0.33
C ASN A 42 25.09 -13.08 1.07
N GLU A 43 25.42 -13.98 2.00
CA GLU A 43 25.65 -13.58 3.40
C GLU A 43 26.96 -12.79 3.57
N ARG A 44 27.97 -13.13 2.78
CA ARG A 44 29.35 -12.62 2.91
C ARG A 44 29.59 -11.30 2.17
N GLY A 45 28.67 -10.87 1.31
CA GLY A 45 28.91 -9.72 0.42
C GLY A 45 29.96 -10.02 -0.65
N ASP A 46 30.20 -11.30 -0.97
CA ASP A 46 31.08 -11.67 -2.09
C ASP A 46 30.52 -11.10 -3.39
N LEU A 47 31.43 -10.62 -4.24
CA LEU A 47 31.09 -10.02 -5.52
C LEU A 47 31.18 -11.05 -6.65
N ASN A 48 30.37 -10.88 -7.69
CA ASN A 48 30.47 -11.63 -8.94
C ASN A 48 31.69 -11.15 -9.76
N ALA A 49 31.90 -11.78 -10.93
CA ALA A 49 33.02 -11.42 -11.82
C ALA A 49 32.97 -9.97 -12.32
N ASP A 50 31.78 -9.36 -12.31
CA ASP A 50 31.51 -8.00 -12.77
C ASP A 50 31.62 -6.96 -11.64
N GLY A 51 31.89 -7.39 -10.40
CA GLY A 51 32.02 -6.51 -9.23
C GLY A 51 30.71 -6.15 -8.53
N GLU A 52 29.61 -6.83 -8.87
CA GLU A 52 28.30 -6.66 -8.24
C GLU A 52 28.08 -7.71 -7.14
N ILE A 53 27.18 -7.44 -6.20
CA ILE A 53 26.85 -8.39 -5.13
C ILE A 53 26.31 -9.68 -5.73
N LEU A 54 26.81 -10.83 -5.27
CA LEU A 54 26.32 -12.11 -5.74
C LEU A 54 24.91 -12.38 -5.19
N GLU A 55 23.92 -12.35 -6.08
CA GLU A 55 22.52 -12.63 -5.79
C GLU A 55 22.12 -14.04 -6.26
N TYR A 56 21.20 -14.67 -5.52
CA TYR A 56 20.58 -15.93 -5.90
C TYR A 56 19.09 -15.74 -6.16
N GLU A 57 18.59 -16.34 -7.25
CA GLU A 57 17.16 -16.35 -7.53
C GLU A 57 16.51 -17.55 -6.83
N VAL A 58 15.36 -17.30 -6.23
CA VAL A 58 14.49 -18.31 -5.62
C VAL A 58 13.10 -18.21 -6.24
N ARG A 59 12.62 -19.32 -6.78
CA ARG A 59 11.28 -19.46 -7.36
C ARG A 59 10.50 -20.51 -6.59
N TYR A 60 9.18 -20.35 -6.55
CA TYR A 60 8.28 -21.34 -5.98
C TYR A 60 7.14 -21.62 -6.96
N GLU A 61 6.99 -22.89 -7.31
CA GLU A 61 5.89 -23.38 -8.12
C GLU A 61 5.12 -24.43 -7.32
N ALA A 62 3.80 -24.38 -7.33
CA ALA A 62 2.99 -25.30 -6.51
C ALA A 62 3.19 -26.78 -6.88
N GLU A 63 3.48 -27.05 -8.15
CA GLU A 63 3.66 -28.42 -8.68
C GLU A 63 5.12 -28.90 -8.57
N LEU A 64 6.10 -28.02 -8.80
CA LEU A 64 7.53 -28.38 -8.80
C LEU A 64 8.21 -28.16 -7.44
N GLY A 65 7.65 -27.31 -6.59
CA GLY A 65 8.23 -26.88 -5.32
C GLY A 65 9.18 -25.70 -5.47
N PHE A 66 10.17 -25.62 -4.58
CA PHE A 66 11.16 -24.56 -4.60
C PHE A 66 12.28 -24.84 -5.59
N SER A 67 12.78 -23.80 -6.25
CA SER A 67 14.05 -23.83 -6.98
C SER A 67 14.93 -22.66 -6.56
N CYS A 68 16.24 -22.87 -6.57
CA CYS A 68 17.20 -21.82 -6.22
C CYS A 68 18.46 -21.93 -7.09
N THR A 69 18.99 -20.80 -7.55
CA THR A 69 20.19 -20.79 -8.41
C THR A 69 21.49 -21.08 -7.67
N CYS A 70 21.47 -21.14 -6.34
CA CYS A 70 22.64 -21.53 -5.55
C CYS A 70 23.03 -22.99 -5.79
N LYS A 71 24.27 -23.35 -5.42
CA LYS A 71 24.81 -24.71 -5.58
C LYS A 71 23.86 -25.79 -5.03
N SER A 72 23.32 -25.60 -3.82
CA SER A 72 22.38 -26.58 -3.24
C SER A 72 21.08 -26.72 -4.04
N GLY A 73 20.54 -25.64 -4.60
CA GLY A 73 19.33 -25.70 -5.42
C GLY A 73 19.58 -26.39 -6.77
N GLN A 74 20.74 -26.18 -7.38
CA GLN A 74 21.17 -26.89 -8.60
C GLN A 74 21.27 -28.42 -8.38
N TYR A 75 21.61 -28.85 -7.17
CA TYR A 75 21.61 -30.27 -6.78
C TYR A 75 20.26 -30.75 -6.20
N GLY A 76 19.16 -30.03 -6.42
CA GLY A 76 17.84 -30.43 -5.93
C GLY A 76 17.75 -30.51 -4.40
N PHE A 77 18.58 -29.75 -3.68
CA PHE A 77 18.69 -29.73 -2.22
C PHE A 77 19.12 -31.05 -1.55
N HIS A 78 19.61 -32.04 -2.31
CA HIS A 78 20.07 -33.31 -1.76
C HIS A 78 21.24 -33.19 -0.75
N ASN A 79 21.99 -32.09 -0.83
CA ASN A 79 23.11 -31.78 0.06
C ASN A 79 22.73 -30.93 1.27
N VAL A 80 21.44 -30.68 1.50
CA VAL A 80 20.95 -29.87 2.61
C VAL A 80 20.53 -30.77 3.76
N HIS A 81 21.21 -30.64 4.91
CA HIS A 81 20.90 -31.40 6.13
C HIS A 81 20.00 -30.64 7.13
N HIS A 82 19.46 -29.50 6.72
CA HIS A 82 18.55 -28.71 7.54
C HIS A 82 17.14 -29.34 7.56
N ALA A 83 16.41 -29.21 8.67
CA ALA A 83 15.08 -29.81 8.85
C ALA A 83 14.05 -29.38 7.79
N SER A 84 14.19 -28.15 7.26
CA SER A 84 13.35 -27.65 6.17
C SER A 84 13.60 -28.32 4.81
N GLY A 85 14.69 -29.08 4.65
CA GLY A 85 15.05 -29.74 3.39
C GLY A 85 15.41 -28.78 2.24
N VAL A 86 15.65 -27.49 2.53
CA VAL A 86 15.95 -26.45 1.53
C VAL A 86 17.09 -25.54 1.99
N CYS A 87 17.76 -24.91 1.03
CA CYS A 87 18.87 -24.00 1.33
C CYS A 87 18.41 -22.76 2.11
N LYS A 88 19.38 -22.01 2.67
CA LYS A 88 19.09 -20.80 3.44
C LYS A 88 18.37 -19.72 2.62
N HIS A 89 18.70 -19.55 1.34
CA HIS A 89 18.06 -18.54 0.49
C HIS A 89 16.56 -18.75 0.35
N VAL A 90 16.13 -20.02 0.27
CA VAL A 90 14.70 -20.37 0.24
C VAL A 90 14.03 -20.05 1.58
N ARG A 91 14.70 -20.31 2.71
CA ARG A 91 14.15 -19.94 4.02
C ARG A 91 13.97 -18.43 4.14
N TRP A 92 14.98 -17.66 3.73
CA TRP A 92 14.93 -16.20 3.80
C TRP A 92 13.86 -15.62 2.88
N SER A 93 13.72 -16.12 1.66
CA SER A 93 12.67 -15.67 0.74
C SER A 93 11.26 -16.01 1.23
N VAL A 94 11.07 -17.17 1.85
CA VAL A 94 9.77 -17.55 2.46
C VAL A 94 9.46 -16.64 3.65
N ALA A 95 10.44 -16.32 4.49
CA ALA A 95 10.26 -15.37 5.58
C ALA A 95 9.87 -13.97 5.07
N ALA A 96 10.59 -13.47 4.05
CA ALA A 96 10.27 -12.21 3.38
C ALA A 96 8.85 -12.22 2.79
N ALA A 97 8.44 -13.30 2.12
CA ALA A 97 7.11 -13.44 1.56
C ALA A 97 5.99 -13.43 2.61
N ILE A 98 6.24 -13.99 3.80
CA ILE A 98 5.30 -13.96 4.92
C ILE A 98 5.19 -12.54 5.46
N GLU A 99 6.32 -11.86 5.69
CA GLU A 99 6.37 -10.48 6.19
C GLU A 99 5.68 -9.51 5.21
N GLU A 100 5.98 -9.58 3.91
CA GLU A 100 5.33 -8.76 2.89
C GLU A 100 3.81 -8.98 2.87
N ARG A 101 3.36 -10.24 3.00
CA ARG A 101 1.93 -10.56 3.04
C ARG A 101 1.27 -9.96 4.28
N GLN A 102 1.92 -10.02 5.44
CA GLN A 102 1.41 -9.42 6.67
C GLN A 102 1.34 -7.90 6.55
N ALA A 103 2.40 -7.25 6.05
CA ALA A 103 2.44 -5.81 5.82
C ALA A 103 1.34 -5.35 4.86
N MET A 104 1.11 -6.09 3.76
CA MET A 104 0.02 -5.81 2.83
C MET A 104 -1.36 -5.93 3.49
N GLN A 105 -1.57 -6.95 4.34
CA GLN A 105 -2.82 -7.12 5.08
C GLN A 105 -3.05 -5.98 6.07
N GLU A 106 -2.01 -5.53 6.78
CA GLU A 106 -2.11 -4.39 7.69
C GLU A 106 -2.44 -3.08 6.96
N ILE A 107 -1.81 -2.84 5.81
CA ILE A 107 -2.10 -1.67 4.97
C ILE A 107 -3.55 -1.73 4.50
N ALA A 108 -4.00 -2.88 3.98
CA ALA A 108 -5.37 -3.05 3.53
C ALA A 108 -6.39 -2.85 4.66
N HIS A 109 -6.10 -3.36 5.87
CA HIS A 109 -6.94 -3.16 7.04
C HIS A 109 -7.01 -1.68 7.47
N LYS A 110 -5.87 -0.98 7.48
CA LYS A 110 -5.81 0.46 7.79
C LYS A 110 -6.60 1.28 6.77
N GLN A 111 -6.45 0.98 5.47
CA GLN A 111 -7.18 1.65 4.41
C GLN A 111 -8.69 1.41 4.51
N ALA A 112 -9.12 0.18 4.79
CA ALA A 112 -10.52 -0.15 5.00
C ALA A 112 -11.11 0.60 6.21
N ALA A 113 -10.37 0.67 7.32
CA ALA A 113 -10.78 1.41 8.51
C ALA A 113 -10.88 2.93 8.26
N GLU A 114 -9.93 3.50 7.51
CA GLU A 114 -9.96 4.92 7.13
C GLU A 114 -11.13 5.23 6.18
N GLU A 115 -11.40 4.34 5.21
CA GLU A 115 -12.53 4.49 4.31
C GLU A 115 -13.87 4.40 5.05
N GLU A 116 -13.99 3.48 6.01
CA GLU A 116 -15.17 3.37 6.86
C GLU A 116 -15.35 4.61 7.76
N ALA A 117 -14.27 5.11 8.36
CA ALA A 117 -14.31 6.35 9.15
C ALA A 117 -14.75 7.54 8.29
N ARG A 118 -14.19 7.68 7.09
CA ARG A 118 -14.60 8.73 6.13
C ARG A 118 -16.07 8.62 5.74
N ARG A 119 -16.60 7.40 5.59
CA ARG A 119 -18.02 7.17 5.30
C ARG A 119 -18.88 7.59 6.48
N GLN A 120 -18.51 7.24 7.72
CA GLN A 120 -19.22 7.65 8.92
C GLN A 120 -19.20 9.16 9.12
N ASP A 121 -18.08 9.83 8.82
CA ASP A 121 -17.97 11.30 8.89
C ASP A 121 -18.85 11.98 7.84
N LEU A 122 -18.95 11.45 6.63
CA LEU A 122 -19.89 11.94 5.62
C LEU A 122 -21.34 11.77 6.09
N GLU A 123 -21.69 10.61 6.66
CA GLU A 123 -23.03 10.36 7.22
C GLU A 123 -23.33 11.26 8.42
N ALA A 124 -22.36 11.52 9.31
CA ALA A 124 -22.50 12.40 10.47
C ALA A 124 -22.51 13.89 10.08
N GLY A 125 -21.76 14.28 9.05
CA GLY A 125 -21.80 15.61 8.41
C GLY A 125 -23.11 15.84 7.66
N THR A 126 -23.82 14.78 7.29
CA THR A 126 -25.22 14.81 6.85
C THR A 126 -26.19 14.83 8.04
N ARG A 127 -25.78 15.36 9.20
CA ARG A 127 -26.77 15.89 10.15
C ARG A 127 -27.50 17.03 9.44
N PRO A 128 -28.80 16.91 9.14
CA PRO A 128 -29.54 18.04 8.60
C PRO A 128 -29.34 19.17 9.60
N HIS A 129 -28.71 20.28 9.18
CA HIS A 129 -28.65 21.48 10.00
C HIS A 129 -30.06 21.70 10.55
N ARG A 130 -30.24 21.55 11.87
CA ARG A 130 -31.56 21.66 12.49
C ARG A 130 -31.99 23.10 12.31
N LEU A 131 -32.81 23.32 11.30
CA LEU A 131 -33.24 24.66 10.91
C LEU A 131 -34.42 24.99 11.82
N GLU A 132 -34.21 25.86 12.80
CA GLU A 132 -35.27 26.30 13.69
C GLU A 132 -35.88 27.60 13.16
N ILE A 133 -37.18 27.60 12.90
CA ILE A 133 -37.94 28.77 12.43
C ILE A 133 -38.93 29.13 13.53
N ALA A 134 -38.74 30.27 14.18
CA ALA A 134 -39.58 30.75 15.28
C ALA A 134 -39.67 29.77 16.47
N GLY A 135 -38.56 29.15 16.85
CA GLY A 135 -38.47 28.27 18.04
C GLY A 135 -39.05 26.87 17.85
N ARG A 136 -39.45 26.50 16.64
CA ARG A 136 -39.81 25.12 16.26
C ARG A 136 -38.90 24.59 15.17
N GLU A 137 -38.73 23.28 15.14
CA GLU A 137 -38.01 22.59 14.08
C GLU A 137 -38.73 22.77 12.73
N ALA A 138 -37.99 23.17 11.70
CA ALA A 138 -38.54 23.44 10.38
C ALA A 138 -39.05 22.15 9.76
N THR A 139 -40.23 22.22 9.16
CA THR A 139 -40.76 21.12 8.36
C THR A 139 -39.92 20.90 7.10
N PRO A 140 -39.92 19.69 6.49
CA PRO A 140 -39.17 19.43 5.27
C PRO A 140 -39.45 20.42 4.13
N ARG A 141 -40.70 20.90 4.04
CA ARG A 141 -41.13 21.91 3.06
C ARG A 141 -40.54 23.28 3.33
N GLU A 142 -40.42 23.69 4.59
CA GLU A 142 -39.80 24.96 4.99
C GLU A 142 -38.28 24.92 4.77
N TYR A 143 -37.66 23.80 5.11
CA TYR A 143 -36.25 23.55 4.85
C TYR A 143 -35.94 23.69 3.35
N ALA A 144 -36.71 23.00 2.49
CA ALA A 144 -36.55 23.10 1.04
C ALA A 144 -36.76 24.54 0.52
N ARG A 145 -37.70 25.30 1.09
CA ARG A 145 -37.93 26.70 0.71
C ARG A 145 -36.76 27.61 1.06
N VAL A 146 -36.14 27.40 2.22
CA VAL A 146 -34.98 28.18 2.66
C VAL A 146 -33.74 27.83 1.84
N MET A 147 -33.50 26.53 1.61
CA MET A 147 -32.35 26.08 0.81
C MET A 147 -32.49 26.43 -0.69
N ALA A 148 -33.72 26.52 -1.20
CA ALA A 148 -33.98 26.95 -2.58
C ALA A 148 -34.11 28.48 -2.73
N ALA A 149 -34.03 29.25 -1.63
CA ALA A 149 -34.06 30.70 -1.70
C ALA A 149 -32.75 31.20 -2.31
N GLN A 150 -32.72 31.37 -3.63
CA GLN A 150 -31.66 32.13 -4.26
C GLN A 150 -31.77 33.58 -3.78
N GLY A 151 -30.66 34.11 -3.26
CA GLY A 151 -30.59 35.53 -2.91
C GLY A 151 -30.94 36.39 -4.12
N THR A 152 -31.54 37.56 -3.88
CA THR A 152 -31.78 38.53 -4.95
C THR A 152 -30.45 38.82 -5.63
N PRO A 153 -30.33 38.66 -6.96
CA PRO A 153 -29.09 38.99 -7.64
C PRO A 153 -28.78 40.47 -7.39
N PRO A 154 -27.50 40.82 -7.17
CA PRO A 154 -27.11 42.21 -6.93
C PRO A 154 -27.53 43.07 -8.11
N THR A 155 -28.06 44.25 -7.81
CA THR A 155 -28.46 45.22 -8.83
C THR A 155 -27.24 45.82 -9.52
N GLU A 156 -27.40 46.31 -10.76
CA GLU A 156 -26.30 46.99 -11.48
C GLU A 156 -25.72 48.16 -10.69
N ALA A 157 -26.54 48.86 -9.90
CA ALA A 157 -26.10 49.96 -9.06
C ALA A 157 -25.20 49.51 -7.90
N GLU A 158 -25.48 48.36 -7.30
CA GLU A 158 -24.65 47.74 -6.27
C GLU A 158 -23.34 47.24 -6.86
N ILE A 159 -23.39 46.56 -8.01
CA ILE A 159 -22.21 46.09 -8.75
C ILE A 159 -21.29 47.28 -9.08
N LYS A 160 -21.85 48.39 -9.58
CA LYS A 160 -21.08 49.59 -9.94
C LYS A 160 -20.50 50.31 -8.72
N ARG A 161 -21.18 50.27 -7.57
CA ARG A 161 -20.68 50.84 -6.31
C ARG A 161 -19.49 50.01 -5.81
N ASP A 162 -19.62 48.69 -5.85
CA ASP A 162 -18.60 47.75 -5.42
C ASP A 162 -17.34 47.84 -6.30
N GLN A 163 -17.51 47.90 -7.63
CA GLN A 163 -16.41 48.12 -8.58
C GLN A 163 -15.62 49.42 -8.30
N LYS A 164 -16.27 50.48 -7.83
CA LYS A 164 -15.58 51.73 -7.45
C LYS A 164 -14.73 51.58 -6.19
N CYS A 165 -15.13 50.73 -5.25
CA CYS A 165 -14.38 50.46 -4.04
C CYS A 165 -13.08 49.70 -4.33
N TYR A 166 -13.10 48.82 -5.33
CA TYR A 166 -11.94 48.02 -5.76
C TYR A 166 -11.08 48.68 -6.85
N ALA A 167 -11.45 49.88 -7.32
CA ALA A 167 -10.62 50.61 -8.25
C ALA A 167 -9.29 50.99 -7.57
N PRO A 168 -8.12 50.69 -8.19
CA PRO A 168 -6.82 50.97 -7.59
C PRO A 168 -6.69 52.48 -7.35
N LYS A 169 -6.51 52.86 -6.08
CA LYS A 169 -6.23 54.25 -5.74
C LYS A 169 -4.81 54.58 -6.19
N PRO A 170 -4.60 55.69 -6.91
CA PRO A 170 -3.25 56.11 -7.24
C PRO A 170 -2.51 56.44 -5.95
N PHE A 171 -1.48 55.66 -5.61
CA PHE A 171 -0.54 56.01 -4.56
C PHE A 171 0.65 56.73 -5.19
N LYS A 172 1.19 57.72 -4.48
CA LYS A 172 2.43 58.40 -4.85
C LYS A 172 3.54 57.83 -3.98
N ILE A 173 4.63 57.38 -4.59
CA ILE A 173 5.88 57.09 -3.88
C ILE A 173 6.60 58.44 -3.76
N ILE A 174 6.84 58.90 -2.53
CA ILE A 174 7.61 60.11 -2.20
C ILE A 174 9.05 59.67 -1.91
#